data_AF-A0A6H2HF47-F1
#
_entry.id   AF-A0A6H2HF47-F1
#
_cell.length_a   1.000
_cell.length_b   1.000
_cell.length_c   1.000
_cell.angle_alpha   90.00
_cell.angle_beta   90.00
_cell.angle_gamma   90.00
#
_symmetry.space_group_name_H-M   'P 1'
#
loop_
_entity.id
_entity.type
_entity.pdbx_description
1 polymer ?
#
loop_
_entity_poly.entity_id
_entity_poly.type
_entity_poly.pdbx_seq_one_letter_code
_entity_poly.pdbx_strand_id
1 'polypeptide(L)'
;MPLFHDFFVAPKYLKGDPSETAKAKLNGPETRPIQMNLEERMAYRRDMLFNIVRASLTQFQVDPHDYHFKIVRIDRRGHCFVVMMDMLSAFMQSQHGKHAHLSSIANYLTQNAMDRYGLVVSGVYWRIDEGMHSSDYEALAESPSSDAGLLESDRTDAVAKRSLSRC
;
A
#
# COMPACT_ATOMS: atom_id res chain seq x y z
N MET A 1 -50.29 -30.94 -51.52
CA MET A 1 -50.45 -29.63 -52.18
C MET A 1 -50.60 -28.56 -51.10
N PRO A 2 -50.02 -27.35 -51.21
CA PRO A 2 -49.04 -26.85 -52.19
C PRO A 2 -47.71 -26.40 -51.51
N LEU A 3 -46.56 -26.62 -52.16
CA LEU A 3 -45.71 -25.63 -52.87
C LEU A 3 -45.07 -24.60 -51.95
N PHE A 4 -43.73 -24.61 -51.86
CA PHE A 4 -42.91 -23.47 -52.31
C PHE A 4 -41.54 -24.00 -52.76
N HIS A 5 -41.31 -23.89 -54.06
CA HIS A 5 -40.04 -24.08 -54.74
C HIS A 5 -39.26 -22.76 -54.69
N ASP A 6 -37.95 -22.90 -54.55
CA ASP A 6 -36.85 -22.07 -55.04
C ASP A 6 -36.86 -20.54 -54.90
N PHE A 7 -35.73 -20.01 -54.42
CA PHE A 7 -34.78 -19.19 -55.17
C PHE A 7 -34.09 -18.22 -54.19
N PHE A 8 -32.83 -18.48 -53.84
CA PHE A 8 -31.86 -17.38 -53.74
C PHE A 8 -30.43 -17.85 -54.01
N VAL A 9 -30.11 -17.83 -55.30
CA VAL A 9 -28.88 -17.35 -55.94
C VAL A 9 -27.71 -17.05 -55.00
N ALA A 10 -26.63 -17.81 -55.18
CA ALA A 10 -25.30 -17.47 -54.64
C ALA A 10 -24.76 -16.17 -55.27
N PRO A 11 -24.33 -15.17 -54.48
CA PRO A 11 -23.61 -14.05 -55.02
C PRO A 11 -22.15 -14.42 -55.31
N LYS A 12 -21.74 -14.11 -56.53
CA LYS A 12 -20.40 -14.32 -57.09
C LYS A 12 -19.35 -13.50 -56.33
N TYR A 13 -18.16 -14.08 -56.21
CA TYR A 13 -16.93 -13.42 -55.77
C TYR A 13 -16.74 -12.06 -56.45
N LEU A 14 -16.74 -10.98 -55.66
CA LEU A 14 -16.19 -9.69 -56.04
C LEU A 14 -14.76 -9.60 -55.52
N LYS A 15 -13.84 -9.60 -56.49
CA LYS A 15 -12.41 -9.33 -56.33
C LYS A 15 -12.22 -7.84 -56.06
N GLY A 16 -11.63 -7.51 -54.91
CA GLY A 16 -11.15 -6.17 -54.60
C GLY A 16 -9.83 -6.29 -53.85
N ASP A 17 -8.73 -6.04 -54.53
CA ASP A 17 -7.46 -5.65 -53.89
C ASP A 17 -7.56 -4.13 -53.63
N PRO A 18 -7.10 -3.61 -52.47
CA PRO A 18 -5.67 -3.27 -52.39
C PRO A 18 -5.03 -3.27 -50.98
N SER A 19 -3.70 -3.19 -51.01
CA SER A 19 -2.81 -2.58 -49.99
C SER A 19 -2.50 -3.39 -48.72
N GLU A 20 -1.53 -4.28 -48.90
CA GLU A 20 -0.43 -4.42 -47.95
C GLU A 20 0.26 -3.06 -47.77
N THR A 21 -0.03 -2.34 -46.68
CA THR A 21 0.90 -1.53 -45.85
C THR A 21 0.10 -0.57 -44.98
N ALA A 22 -0.18 -0.98 -43.75
CA ALA A 22 -0.17 -0.14 -42.54
C ALA A 22 -0.83 -0.93 -41.40
N LYS A 23 -0.15 -1.96 -40.90
CA LYS A 23 -0.34 -2.34 -39.50
C LYS A 23 0.25 -1.21 -38.67
N ALA A 24 -0.52 -0.13 -38.55
CA ALA A 24 -0.25 0.95 -37.62
C ALA A 24 -0.18 0.31 -36.23
N LYS A 25 1.04 0.29 -35.71
CA LYS A 25 1.40 -0.16 -34.37
C LYS A 25 0.61 0.71 -33.39
N LEU A 26 -0.57 0.26 -32.97
CA LEU A 26 -1.33 0.83 -31.87
C LEU A 26 -0.63 0.45 -30.57
N ASN A 27 0.56 1.02 -30.36
CA ASN A 27 1.18 1.07 -29.04
C ASN A 27 0.43 2.14 -28.26
N GLY A 28 -0.69 1.76 -27.62
CA GLY A 28 -1.17 2.52 -26.47
C GLY A 28 -0.07 2.56 -25.39
N PRO A 29 -0.19 3.40 -24.35
CA PRO A 29 0.70 3.30 -23.20
C PRO A 29 0.46 1.93 -22.54
N GLU A 30 1.19 0.92 -23.00
CA GLU A 30 1.14 -0.44 -22.48
C GLU A 30 1.54 -0.36 -21.01
N THR A 31 0.58 -0.60 -20.13
CA THR A 31 0.84 -0.87 -18.71
C THR A 31 1.59 -2.20 -18.64
N ARG A 32 2.90 -2.18 -18.89
CA ARG A 32 3.74 -3.36 -18.73
C ARG A 32 3.65 -3.77 -17.26
N PRO A 33 3.37 -5.05 -16.96
CA PRO A 33 3.30 -5.49 -15.58
C PRO A 33 4.65 -5.25 -14.92
N ILE A 34 4.68 -4.38 -13.91
CA ILE A 34 5.87 -4.12 -13.10
C ILE A 34 6.22 -5.43 -12.40
N GLN A 35 7.36 -6.02 -12.75
CA GLN A 35 7.85 -7.20 -12.06
C GLN A 35 8.42 -6.80 -10.71
N MET A 36 7.59 -6.88 -9.67
CA MET A 36 8.05 -6.66 -8.30
C MET A 36 8.81 -7.86 -7.77
N ASN A 37 9.91 -7.64 -7.06
CA ASN A 37 10.57 -8.67 -6.26
C ASN A 37 9.68 -9.10 -5.07
N LEU A 38 9.98 -10.24 -4.44
CA LEU A 38 9.27 -10.72 -3.25
C LEU A 38 9.22 -9.67 -2.13
N GLU A 39 10.35 -9.00 -1.88
CA GLU A 39 10.45 -7.97 -0.84
C GLU A 39 9.54 -6.77 -1.12
N GLU A 40 9.55 -6.27 -2.35
CA GLU A 40 8.66 -5.19 -2.79
C GLU A 40 7.18 -5.59 -2.67
N ARG A 41 6.83 -6.82 -3.06
CA ARG A 41 5.46 -7.34 -2.91
C ARG A 41 5.04 -7.43 -1.44
N MET A 42 5.97 -7.75 -0.54
CA MET A 42 5.70 -7.82 0.89
C MET A 42 5.53 -6.43 1.50
N ALA A 43 6.40 -5.48 1.13
CA ALA A 43 6.29 -4.09 1.54
C ALA A 43 4.95 -3.51 1.08
N TYR A 44 4.60 -3.68 -0.20
CA TYR A 44 3.33 -3.24 -0.76
C TYR A 44 2.12 -3.79 0.00
N ARG A 45 2.11 -5.08 0.35
CA ARG A 45 1.02 -5.68 1.14
C ARG A 45 0.92 -5.11 2.54
N ARG A 46 2.06 -4.85 3.19
CA ARG A 46 2.08 -4.17 4.49
C ARG A 46 1.49 -2.77 4.37
N ASP A 47 1.82 -2.02 3.33
CA ASP A 47 1.30 -0.68 3.10
C ASP A 47 -0.21 -0.69 2.81
N MET A 48 -0.70 -1.69 2.05
CA MET A 48 -2.14 -1.88 1.86
C MET A 48 -2.86 -2.16 3.18
N LEU A 49 -2.29 -3.00 4.05
CA LEU A 49 -2.86 -3.24 5.37
C LEU A 49 -2.82 -1.98 6.25
N PHE A 50 -1.76 -1.19 6.19
CA PHE A 50 -1.65 0.09 6.90
C PHE A 50 -2.77 1.06 6.49
N ASN A 51 -3.06 1.14 5.19
CA ASN A 51 -4.17 1.93 4.67
C ASN A 51 -5.54 1.40 5.12
N ILE A 52 -5.73 0.07 5.15
CA ILE A 52 -6.96 -0.55 5.65
C ILE A 52 -7.19 -0.21 7.12
N VAL A 53 -6.15 -0.29 7.95
CA VAL A 53 -6.24 0.02 9.39
C VAL A 53 -6.69 1.46 9.58
N ARG A 54 -6.00 2.42 8.94
CA ARG A 54 -6.35 3.85 9.00
C ARG A 54 -7.78 4.11 8.54
N ALA A 55 -8.15 3.61 7.36
CA ALA A 55 -9.49 3.80 6.81
C ALA A 55 -10.59 3.22 7.71
N SER A 56 -10.32 2.05 8.31
CA SER A 56 -11.25 1.43 9.26
C SER A 56 -11.42 2.30 10.51
N LEU A 57 -10.34 2.78 11.12
CA LEU A 57 -10.41 3.64 12.29
C LEU A 57 -11.13 4.97 12.00
N THR A 58 -10.86 5.59 10.85
CA THR A 58 -11.59 6.79 10.40
C THR A 58 -13.09 6.54 10.23
N GLN A 59 -13.48 5.39 9.68
CA GLN A 59 -14.89 5.04 9.52
C GLN A 59 -15.63 4.88 10.86
N PHE A 60 -14.94 4.39 11.90
CA PHE A 60 -15.46 4.30 13.25
C PHE A 60 -15.26 5.57 14.08
N GLN A 61 -14.80 6.67 13.45
CA GLN A 61 -14.59 7.98 14.07
C GLN A 61 -13.59 7.95 15.24
N VAL A 62 -12.57 7.10 15.14
CA VAL A 62 -11.43 7.13 16.08
C VAL A 62 -10.46 8.22 15.62
N ASP A 63 -10.16 9.16 16.52
CA ASP A 63 -9.27 10.28 16.23
C ASP A 63 -7.82 9.80 15.99
N PRO A 64 -7.12 10.27 14.94
CA PRO A 64 -5.73 9.93 14.69
C PRO A 64 -4.75 10.20 15.85
N HIS A 65 -5.08 11.11 16.76
CA HIS A 65 -4.28 11.43 17.95
C HIS A 65 -4.50 10.46 19.12
N ASP A 66 -5.59 9.68 19.09
CA ASP A 66 -5.94 8.73 20.14
C ASP A 66 -5.30 7.36 19.96
N TYR A 67 -4.64 7.12 18.82
CA TYR A 67 -4.01 5.83 18.54
C TYR A 67 -2.68 5.91 17.80
N HIS A 68 -1.80 4.98 18.13
CA HIS A 68 -0.68 4.58 17.30
C HIS A 68 -0.79 3.09 17.02
N PHE A 69 -0.24 2.63 15.90
CA PHE A 69 -0.30 1.20 15.61
C PHE A 69 0.92 0.68 14.89
N LYS A 70 1.15 -0.61 15.08
CA LYS A 70 2.22 -1.37 14.44
C LYS A 70 1.63 -2.60 13.78
N ILE A 71 2.10 -2.88 12.57
CA ILE A 71 1.74 -4.08 11.82
C ILE A 71 2.92 -5.04 11.87
N VAL A 72 2.69 -6.21 12.46
CA VAL A 72 3.70 -7.26 12.58
C VAL A 72 3.33 -8.40 11.63
N ARG A 73 4.23 -8.73 10.73
CA ARG A 73 4.10 -9.90 9.85
C ARG A 73 4.40 -11.17 10.63
N ILE A 74 3.57 -12.20 10.45
CA ILE A 74 3.75 -13.50 11.11
C ILE A 74 4.18 -14.63 10.16
N ASP A 75 4.12 -14.42 8.85
CA ASP A 75 4.49 -15.41 7.84
C ASP A 75 5.68 -14.97 6.97
N ARG A 76 6.35 -15.93 6.34
CA ARG A 76 7.49 -15.64 5.45
C ARG A 76 7.09 -14.93 4.17
N ARG A 77 5.86 -15.13 3.70
CA ARG A 77 5.39 -14.64 2.40
C ARG A 77 4.72 -13.28 2.48
N GLY A 78 4.35 -12.77 3.66
CA GLY A 78 3.70 -11.47 3.85
C GLY A 78 2.20 -11.46 3.57
N HIS A 79 1.50 -12.55 3.89
CA HIS A 79 0.04 -12.63 3.80
C HIS A 79 -0.66 -12.54 5.15
N CYS A 80 0.04 -12.87 6.23
CA CYS A 80 -0.54 -12.97 7.56
C CYS A 80 0.09 -11.94 8.50
N PHE A 81 -0.75 -11.23 9.24
CA PHE A 81 -0.35 -10.13 10.08
C PHE A 81 -1.07 -10.13 11.42
N VAL A 82 -0.44 -9.46 12.39
CA VAL A 82 -1.03 -9.06 13.66
C VAL A 82 -0.96 -7.54 13.73
N VAL A 83 -2.05 -6.91 14.16
CA VAL A 83 -2.10 -5.46 14.39
C VAL A 83 -1.99 -5.22 15.89
N MET A 84 -1.04 -4.39 16.30
CA MET A 84 -0.90 -3.92 17.67
C MET A 84 -1.33 -2.46 17.70
N MET A 85 -2.34 -2.15 18.51
CA MET A 85 -2.94 -0.84 18.64
C MET A 85 -2.63 -0.29 20.03
N ASP A 86 -1.93 0.83 20.08
CA ASP A 86 -1.65 1.61 21.27
C ASP A 86 -2.68 2.73 21.35
N MET A 87 -3.49 2.73 22.40
CA MET A 87 -4.61 3.64 22.57
C MET A 87 -4.39 4.55 23.77
N LEU A 88 -4.86 5.78 23.66
CA LEU A 88 -4.89 6.72 24.77
C LEU A 88 -5.81 6.20 25.90
N SER A 89 -5.36 6.34 27.15
CA SER A 89 -6.14 5.88 28.33
C SER A 89 -7.52 6.53 28.41
N ALA A 90 -7.64 7.82 28.07
CA ALA A 90 -8.92 8.54 28.05
C ALA A 90 -9.91 7.94 27.02
N PHE A 91 -9.43 7.57 25.83
CA PHE A 91 -10.26 6.89 24.83
C PHE A 91 -10.75 5.54 25.35
N MET A 92 -9.87 4.76 25.97
CA MET A 92 -10.20 3.41 26.46
C MET A 92 -11.19 3.41 27.63
N GLN A 93 -11.25 4.51 28.39
CA GLN A 93 -12.25 4.71 29.46
C GLN A 93 -13.60 5.21 28.93
N SER A 94 -13.65 5.69 27.68
CA SER A 94 -14.88 6.18 27.04
C SER A 94 -15.81 5.03 26.60
N GLN A 95 -17.00 5.38 26.12
CA GLN A 95 -17.93 4.42 25.50
C GLN A 95 -17.31 3.68 24.31
N HIS A 96 -16.39 4.33 23.58
CA HIS A 96 -15.72 3.75 22.41
C HIS A 96 -14.64 2.73 22.80
N GLY A 97 -14.10 2.81 24.03
CA GLY A 97 -13.18 1.82 24.57
C GLY A 97 -13.82 0.48 24.98
N LYS A 98 -15.15 0.36 24.89
CA LYS A 98 -15.85 -0.88 25.24
C LYS A 98 -15.50 -2.02 24.30
N HIS A 99 -15.33 -3.22 24.88
CA HIS A 99 -14.95 -4.42 24.15
C HIS A 99 -15.81 -4.70 22.90
N ALA A 100 -17.13 -4.49 22.97
CA ALA A 100 -18.03 -4.69 21.83
C ALA A 100 -17.71 -3.75 20.65
N HIS A 101 -17.37 -2.49 20.92
CA HIS A 101 -16.99 -1.53 19.89
C HIS A 101 -15.64 -1.90 19.27
N LEU A 102 -14.63 -2.20 20.10
CA LEU A 102 -13.30 -2.64 19.65
C LEU A 102 -13.38 -3.93 18.82
N SER A 103 -14.21 -4.88 19.23
CA SER A 103 -14.46 -6.11 18.46
C SER A 103 -15.11 -5.82 17.11
N SER A 104 -16.00 -4.82 17.04
CA SER A 104 -16.65 -4.43 15.78
C SER A 104 -15.65 -3.83 14.80
N ILE A 105 -14.74 -2.97 15.29
CA ILE A 105 -13.63 -2.43 14.51
C ILE A 105 -12.72 -3.55 14.01
N ALA A 106 -12.31 -4.47 14.90
CA ALA A 106 -11.41 -5.57 14.54
C ALA A 106 -12.02 -6.51 13.49
N ASN A 107 -13.32 -6.83 13.61
CA ASN A 107 -14.03 -7.65 12.64
C ASN A 107 -14.11 -6.95 11.28
N TYR A 108 -14.49 -5.67 11.28
CA TYR A 108 -14.57 -4.87 10.06
C TYR A 108 -13.22 -4.82 9.34
N LEU A 109 -12.15 -4.50 10.07
CA LEU A 109 -10.79 -4.44 9.57
C LEU A 109 -10.33 -5.78 8.97
N THR A 110 -10.60 -6.88 9.67
CA THR A 110 -10.20 -8.23 9.25
C THR A 110 -10.92 -8.63 7.96
N GLN A 111 -12.23 -8.37 7.87
CA GLN A 111 -13.01 -8.63 6.67
C GLN A 111 -12.50 -7.78 5.49
N ASN A 112 -12.30 -6.48 5.70
CA ASN A 112 -11.82 -5.58 4.65
C ASN A 112 -10.43 -5.96 4.12
N ALA A 113 -9.52 -6.38 5.00
CA ALA A 113 -8.19 -6.82 4.63
C ALA A 113 -8.23 -8.09 3.75
N MET A 114 -9.10 -9.03 4.11
CA MET A 114 -9.30 -10.27 3.35
C MET A 114 -9.95 -9.97 2.00
N ASP A 115 -11.05 -9.23 1.98
CA ASP A 115 -11.85 -9.00 0.78
C ASP A 115 -11.13 -8.16 -0.27
N ARG A 116 -10.39 -7.13 0.16
CA ARG A 116 -9.73 -6.19 -0.77
C ARG A 116 -8.37 -6.68 -1.26
N TYR A 117 -7.62 -7.39 -0.42
CA TYR A 117 -6.20 -7.67 -0.68
C TYR A 117 -5.79 -9.12 -0.38
N GLY A 118 -6.70 -9.98 0.09
CA GLY A 118 -6.38 -11.36 0.46
C GLY A 118 -5.37 -11.45 1.60
N LEU A 119 -5.41 -10.48 2.53
CA LEU A 119 -4.53 -10.43 3.70
C LEU A 119 -5.27 -10.96 4.93
N VAL A 120 -4.58 -11.80 5.70
CA VAL A 120 -5.12 -12.40 6.93
C VAL A 120 -4.63 -11.59 8.13
N VAL A 121 -5.57 -10.98 8.85
CA VAL A 121 -5.29 -10.38 10.16
C VAL A 121 -5.63 -11.42 11.24
N SER A 122 -4.61 -12.04 11.82
CA SER A 122 -4.77 -13.10 12.82
C SER A 122 -5.29 -12.59 14.16
N GLY A 123 -5.16 -11.29 14.42
CA GLY A 123 -5.64 -10.66 15.64
C GLY A 123 -5.29 -9.17 15.70
N VAL A 124 -6.11 -8.43 16.46
CA VAL A 124 -5.88 -7.03 16.80
C VAL A 124 -5.71 -6.94 18.32
N TYR A 125 -4.54 -6.49 18.75
CA TYR A 125 -4.19 -6.36 20.17
C TYR A 125 -4.35 -4.91 20.59
N TRP A 126 -5.32 -4.66 21.46
CA TRP A 126 -5.59 -3.34 22.03
C TRP A 126 -4.76 -3.17 23.30
N ARG A 127 -3.90 -2.16 23.32
CA ARG A 127 -3.03 -1.82 24.44
C ARG A 127 -3.34 -0.40 24.89
N ILE A 128 -3.22 -0.17 26.19
CA ILE A 128 -3.32 1.18 26.75
C ILE A 128 -1.90 1.70 26.88
N ASP A 129 -1.63 2.86 26.28
CA ASP A 129 -0.37 3.57 26.47
C ASP A 129 -0.64 4.79 27.36
N GLU A 130 -0.16 4.73 28.61
CA GLU A 130 -0.33 5.81 29.58
C GLU A 130 0.61 7.00 29.31
N GLY A 131 1.71 6.77 28.58
CA GLY A 131 2.67 7.81 28.22
C GLY A 131 2.33 8.51 26.91
N MET A 132 1.31 8.04 26.19
CA MET A 132 0.89 8.64 24.94
C MET A 132 0.20 9.98 25.22
N HIS A 133 0.79 11.05 24.72
CA HIS A 133 0.16 12.36 24.71
C HIS A 133 -0.35 12.65 23.31
N SER A 134 -1.47 13.37 23.26
CA SER A 134 -2.04 13.84 22.00
C SER A 134 -1.07 14.74 21.21
N SER A 135 0.12 15.11 21.68
CA SER A 135 1.14 15.86 20.92
C SER A 135 2.12 14.99 20.14
N ASP A 136 2.18 13.69 20.42
CA ASP A 136 3.26 12.81 19.93
C ASP A 136 3.11 12.47 18.42
N TYR A 137 1.92 12.68 17.86
CA TYR A 137 1.64 12.48 16.44
C TYR A 137 2.41 13.44 15.52
N GLU A 138 2.73 14.66 16.00
CA GLU A 138 3.41 15.70 15.21
C GLU A 138 4.87 15.29 14.97
N ALA A 139 5.51 14.69 15.99
CA ALA A 139 6.91 14.27 15.95
C ALA A 139 7.17 13.04 15.05
N LEU A 140 6.18 12.15 14.90
CA LEU A 140 6.31 10.94 14.08
C LEU A 140 6.03 11.17 12.59
N ALA A 141 5.25 12.20 12.25
CA ALA A 141 5.00 12.57 10.86
C ALA A 141 6.24 13.19 10.18
N GLU A 142 7.20 13.68 10.96
CA GLU A 142 8.37 14.44 10.49
C GLU A 142 9.64 13.60 10.32
N SER A 143 9.58 12.28 10.46
CA SER A 143 10.73 11.39 10.22
C SER A 143 10.71 10.84 8.78
N PRO A 144 11.40 11.46 7.80
CA PRO A 144 11.70 10.77 6.55
C PRO A 144 12.56 9.55 6.86
N SER A 145 12.10 8.41 6.33
CA SER A 145 12.79 7.13 6.30
C SER A 145 14.32 7.28 6.23
N SER A 146 15.00 6.97 7.33
CA SER A 146 16.46 6.84 7.37
C SER A 146 16.85 5.55 6.66
N ASP A 147 16.76 5.56 5.33
CA ASP A 147 17.36 4.57 4.42
C ASP A 147 17.80 5.24 3.11
N ALA A 148 18.39 6.43 3.22
CA ALA A 148 19.21 7.02 2.17
C ALA A 148 20.67 6.79 2.54
N GLY A 149 21.22 5.68 2.04
CA GLY A 149 22.61 5.30 2.24
C GLY A 149 23.60 6.37 1.80
N LEU A 150 24.57 6.63 2.67
CA LEU A 150 26.00 6.41 2.42
C LEU A 150 26.53 6.86 1.04
N LEU A 151 26.77 8.16 0.85
CA LEU A 151 27.76 8.66 -0.11
C LEU A 151 28.38 9.97 0.41
N GLU A 152 29.42 9.87 1.24
CA GLU A 152 30.34 10.98 1.43
C GLU A 152 31.76 10.47 1.70
N SER A 153 32.44 10.12 0.61
CA SER A 153 33.90 10.03 0.58
C SER A 153 34.36 10.40 -0.83
N ASP A 154 34.54 11.70 -1.07
CA ASP A 154 35.61 12.21 -1.94
C ASP A 154 35.57 13.75 -1.99
N ARG A 155 36.47 14.39 -1.22
CA ARG A 155 37.08 15.67 -1.56
C ARG A 155 38.53 15.71 -1.06
N THR A 156 39.38 15.08 -1.86
CA THR A 156 40.70 15.55 -2.32
C THR A 156 41.40 16.65 -1.50
N ASP A 157 42.51 16.23 -0.90
CA ASP A 157 43.89 16.71 -1.06
C ASP A 157 44.26 18.20 -1.16
N ALA A 158 45.36 18.47 -0.44
CA ALA A 158 46.40 19.46 -0.67
C ALA A 158 46.09 20.92 -0.31
N VAL A 159 46.85 21.45 0.66
CA VAL A 159 47.94 22.42 0.40
C VAL A 159 48.81 22.50 1.66
N ALA A 160 49.96 21.83 1.58
CA ALA A 160 51.10 22.13 2.42
C ALA A 160 51.75 23.42 1.91
N LYS A 161 51.71 24.50 2.69
CA LYS A 161 52.69 25.59 2.56
C LYS A 161 53.09 26.12 3.94
N ARG A 162 54.30 25.70 4.33
CA ARG A 162 55.30 26.44 5.11
C ARG A 162 55.04 27.95 5.10
N SER A 163 55.01 28.56 6.29
CA SER A 163 55.87 29.70 6.65
C SER A 163 55.32 30.39 7.89
N LEU A 164 55.88 30.10 9.06
CA LEU A 164 55.98 31.09 10.13
C LEU A 164 57.39 31.01 10.73
N SER A 165 58.27 31.80 10.11
CA SER A 165 59.42 32.41 10.77
C SER A 165 58.93 33.49 11.73
N ARG A 166 59.57 33.56 12.91
CA ARG A 166 60.04 34.75 13.68
C ARG A 166 59.15 36.01 13.62
N CYS A 167 58.75 36.63 14.73
CA CYS A 167 59.47 37.02 15.95
C CYS A 167 58.44 37.23 17.07
#